data_AF-A0A2N2HG77-F1
#
_entry.id   AF-A0A2N2HG77-F1
#
_cell.length_a   1.000
_cell.length_b   1.000
_cell.length_c   1.000
_cell.angle_alpha   90.00
_cell.angle_beta   90.00
_cell.angle_gamma   90.00
#
_symmetry.space_group_name_H-M   'P 1'
#
loop_
_entity.id
_entity.type
_entity.pdbx_description
1 polymer ?
#
loop_
_entity_poly.entity_id
_entity_poly.type
_entity_poly.pdbx_seq_one_letter_code
_entity_poly.pdbx_strand_id
1 'polypeptide(L)'
;EELGRSKSNIFTNLKALEGAGIVERRRVAGMRHDTFALTGPYPDVIIGAYLGRLRRVVADKRKLTQRALTLLGDASGSQADSLRRRLLDLQRKYELFGRMFSLFGTAIDGPVDLEALLSSIPGKTLEMFVDMARMTLGKLSRSGESVADSKDEP
;
A
#
# COMPACT_ATOMS: atom_id res chain seq x y z
N GLU A 1 19.25 -8.52 -25.38
CA GLU A 1 19.79 -9.88 -25.17
C GLU A 1 20.16 -10.14 -23.72
N GLU A 2 20.68 -9.14 -22.99
CA GLU A 2 21.16 -9.28 -21.60
C GLU A 2 20.17 -9.83 -20.55
N LEU A 3 18.86 -9.66 -20.74
CA LEU A 3 17.87 -10.05 -19.73
C LEU A 3 17.21 -11.43 -19.98
N GLY A 4 17.49 -12.08 -21.11
CA GLY A 4 16.81 -13.35 -21.47
C GLY A 4 15.28 -13.26 -21.57
N ARG A 5 14.71 -12.06 -21.69
CA ARG A 5 13.27 -11.79 -21.79
C ARG A 5 12.90 -11.32 -23.20
N SER A 6 11.67 -11.61 -23.62
CA SER A 6 11.15 -11.13 -24.92
C SER A 6 11.06 -9.59 -24.94
N LYS A 7 11.30 -8.98 -26.11
CA LYS A 7 11.24 -7.52 -26.28
C LYS A 7 9.88 -6.94 -25.83
N SER A 8 8.78 -7.63 -26.17
CA SER A 8 7.42 -7.22 -25.77
C SER A 8 7.26 -7.18 -24.24
N ASN A 9 7.82 -8.16 -23.53
CA ASN A 9 7.80 -8.20 -22.06
C ASN A 9 8.57 -7.00 -21.47
N ILE A 10 9.76 -6.70 -22.01
CA ILE A 10 10.58 -5.57 -21.56
C ILE A 10 9.84 -4.24 -21.76
N PHE A 11 9.25 -4.00 -22.94
CA PHE A 11 8.49 -2.78 -23.20
C PHE A 11 7.26 -2.64 -22.31
N THR A 12 6.58 -3.74 -22.01
CA THR A 12 5.43 -3.75 -21.10
C THR A 12 5.85 -3.36 -19.68
N ASN A 13 6.96 -3.92 -19.20
CA ASN A 13 7.50 -3.58 -17.88
C ASN A 13 7.98 -2.13 -17.82
N LEU A 14 8.66 -1.63 -18.86
CA LEU A 14 9.11 -0.23 -18.90
C LEU A 14 7.94 0.75 -18.86
N LYS A 15 6.85 0.47 -19.61
CA LYS A 15 5.62 1.27 -19.51
C LYS A 15 4.99 1.21 -18.13
N ALA A 16 5.01 0.03 -17.48
CA ALA A 16 4.47 -0.12 -16.14
C ALA A 16 5.30 0.63 -15.08
N LEU A 17 6.63 0.62 -15.22
CA LEU A 17 7.55 1.37 -14.36
C LEU A 17 7.43 2.87 -14.60
N GLU A 18 7.23 3.30 -15.85
CA GLU A 18 6.97 4.69 -16.25
C GLU A 18 5.65 5.19 -15.65
N GLY A 19 4.57 4.42 -15.77
CA GLY A 19 3.28 4.72 -15.15
C GLY A 19 3.30 4.67 -13.62
N ALA A 20 4.25 3.96 -13.03
CA ALA A 20 4.51 3.98 -11.58
C ALA A 20 5.38 5.17 -11.14
N GLY A 21 5.90 5.97 -12.07
CA GLY A 21 6.81 7.08 -11.79
C GLY A 21 8.21 6.65 -11.38
N ILE A 22 8.58 5.39 -11.60
CA ILE A 22 9.89 4.83 -11.21
C ILE A 22 10.96 5.17 -12.24
N VAL A 23 10.60 5.07 -13.52
CA VAL A 23 11.48 5.43 -14.64
C VAL A 23 10.84 6.54 -15.45
N GLU A 24 11.69 7.34 -16.09
CA GLU A 24 11.28 8.31 -17.10
C GLU A 24 11.90 7.94 -18.44
N ARG A 25 11.12 8.15 -19.50
CA ARG A 25 11.59 8.01 -20.87
C ARG A 25 12.27 9.30 -21.32
N ARG A 26 13.53 9.18 -21.76
CA ARG A 26 14.33 10.26 -22.33
C ARG A 26 14.55 10.01 -23.82
N ARG A 27 14.16 10.98 -24.63
CA ARG A 27 14.41 10.97 -26.08
C ARG A 27 15.60 11.86 -26.38
N VAL A 28 16.70 11.23 -26.77
CA VAL A 28 17.95 11.93 -27.11
C VAL A 28 17.98 12.20 -28.61
N ALA A 29 18.22 13.45 -29.02
CA ALA A 29 18.32 13.82 -30.42
C ALA A 29 19.46 13.04 -31.11
N GLY A 30 19.20 12.49 -32.29
CA GLY A 30 20.15 11.66 -33.04
C GLY A 30 20.12 10.17 -32.69
N MET A 31 19.45 9.75 -31.61
CA MET A 31 19.29 8.34 -31.26
C MET A 31 18.02 7.76 -31.91
N ARG A 32 18.14 6.55 -32.47
CA ARG A 32 16.99 5.82 -33.06
C ARG A 32 16.06 5.20 -32.03
N HIS A 33 16.45 5.12 -30.76
CA HIS A 33 15.72 4.45 -29.69
C HIS A 33 15.56 5.35 -28.47
N ASP A 34 14.47 5.13 -27.72
CA ASP A 34 14.24 5.78 -26.43
C ASP A 34 15.20 5.23 -25.37
N THR A 35 15.64 6.10 -24.48
CA THR A 35 16.42 5.73 -23.28
C THR A 35 15.54 5.87 -22.04
N PHE A 36 15.85 5.12 -20.98
CA PHE A 36 15.10 5.15 -19.72
C PHE A 36 16.06 5.40 -18.56
N ALA A 37 15.66 6.25 -17.61
CA ALA A 37 16.42 6.54 -16.41
C ALA A 37 15.50 6.46 -15.18
N LEU A 38 16.06 6.15 -14.00
CA LEU A 38 15.31 6.28 -12.75
C LEU A 38 14.96 7.75 -12.50
N THR A 39 13.78 8.01 -11.95
CA THR A 39 13.33 9.36 -11.58
C THR A 39 13.97 9.86 -10.27
N GLY A 40 14.71 9.00 -9.57
CA GLY A 40 15.54 9.38 -8.44
C GLY A 40 16.38 8.24 -7.87
N PRO A 41 16.97 8.43 -6.69
CA PRO A 41 17.88 7.48 -6.08
C PRO A 41 17.23 6.11 -5.86
N TYR A 42 18.00 5.05 -6.05
CA TYR A 42 17.64 3.71 -5.60
C TYR A 42 18.12 3.53 -4.15
N PRO A 43 17.34 2.96 -3.22
CA PRO A 43 16.02 2.32 -3.41
C PRO A 43 14.80 3.26 -3.26
N ASP A 44 15.03 4.51 -2.87
CA ASP A 44 14.05 5.55 -2.57
C ASP A 44 12.91 5.69 -3.58
N VAL A 45 13.24 5.67 -4.88
CA VAL A 45 12.29 5.76 -5.98
C VAL A 45 11.30 4.60 -6.00
N ILE A 46 11.77 3.39 -5.67
CA ILE A 46 10.95 2.18 -5.65
C ILE A 46 9.99 2.25 -4.47
N ILE A 47 10.49 2.59 -3.30
CA ILE A 47 9.67 2.64 -2.09
C ILE A 47 8.64 3.78 -2.16
N GLY A 48 9.03 4.94 -2.71
CA GLY A 48 8.10 6.01 -3.01
C GLY A 48 6.95 5.59 -3.93
N ALA A 49 7.25 4.87 -5.02
CA ALA A 49 6.22 4.34 -5.91
C ALA A 49 5.28 3.34 -5.22
N TYR A 50 5.79 2.47 -4.33
CA TYR A 50 4.96 1.56 -3.53
C TYR A 50 4.04 2.30 -2.58
N LEU A 51 4.57 3.27 -1.82
CA LEU A 51 3.79 4.09 -0.89
C LEU A 51 2.72 4.89 -1.62
N GLY A 52 3.06 5.51 -2.76
CA GLY A 52 2.13 6.22 -3.62
C GLY A 52 0.98 5.34 -4.10
N ARG A 53 1.28 4.10 -4.54
CA ARG A 53 0.26 3.12 -4.93
C ARG A 53 -0.65 2.74 -3.76
N LEU A 54 -0.07 2.47 -2.59
CA LEU A 54 -0.85 2.08 -1.41
C LEU A 54 -1.80 3.19 -0.96
N ARG A 55 -1.34 4.45 -1.00
CA ARG A 55 -2.19 5.63 -0.73
C ARG A 55 -3.39 5.70 -1.68
N ARG A 56 -3.17 5.49 -2.98
CA ARG A 56 -4.26 5.47 -3.99
C ARG A 56 -5.26 4.37 -3.69
N VAL A 57 -4.79 3.15 -3.42
CA VAL A 57 -5.65 2.01 -3.06
C VAL A 57 -6.48 2.31 -1.80
N VAL A 58 -5.87 2.85 -0.76
CA VAL A 58 -6.59 3.22 0.48
C VAL A 58 -7.64 4.30 0.19
N ALA A 59 -7.30 5.33 -0.58
CA ALA A 59 -8.25 6.38 -0.96
C ALA A 59 -9.44 5.81 -1.76
N ASP A 60 -9.19 4.92 -2.71
CA ASP A 60 -10.24 4.27 -3.51
C ASP A 60 -11.14 3.39 -2.66
N LYS A 61 -10.57 2.63 -1.72
CA LYS A 61 -11.35 1.80 -0.78
C LYS A 61 -12.19 2.65 0.16
N ARG A 62 -11.68 3.78 0.67
CA ARG A 62 -12.49 4.75 1.45
C ARG A 62 -13.69 5.24 0.66
N LYS A 63 -13.47 5.71 -0.57
CA LYS A 63 -14.53 6.17 -1.47
C LYS A 63 -15.55 5.07 -1.77
N LEU A 64 -15.10 3.82 -1.96
CA LEU A 64 -15.99 2.69 -2.22
C LEU A 64 -16.87 2.39 -1.00
N THR A 65 -16.29 2.32 0.20
CA THR A 65 -17.04 2.07 1.43
C THR A 65 -18.05 3.18 1.73
N GLN A 66 -17.67 4.45 1.53
CA GLN A 66 -18.59 5.59 1.69
C GLN A 66 -19.76 5.52 0.70
N ARG A 67 -19.50 5.20 -0.57
CA ARG A 67 -20.55 4.99 -1.57
C ARG A 67 -21.48 3.84 -1.19
N ALA A 68 -20.92 2.71 -0.74
CA ALA A 68 -21.70 1.56 -0.30
C ALA A 68 -22.61 1.89 0.90
N LEU A 69 -22.12 2.66 1.88
CA LEU A 69 -22.95 3.14 3.00
C LEU A 69 -24.06 4.08 2.53
N THR A 70 -23.76 4.97 1.58
CA THR A 70 -24.76 5.88 1.00
C THR A 70 -25.84 5.11 0.26
N LEU A 71 -25.48 4.10 -0.53
CA LEU A 71 -26.43 3.23 -1.24
C LEU A 71 -27.27 2.38 -0.28
N LEU A 72 -26.70 1.96 0.85
CA LEU A 72 -27.44 1.22 1.87
C LEU A 72 -28.49 2.10 2.56
N GLY A 73 -28.21 3.40 2.71
CA GLY A 73 -29.13 4.40 3.27
C GLY A 73 -29.79 3.91 4.57
N ASP A 74 -31.10 4.07 4.62
CA ASP A 74 -31.95 3.71 5.76
C ASP A 74 -32.54 2.30 5.66
N ALA A 75 -31.99 1.44 4.80
CA ALA A 75 -32.46 0.06 4.68
C ALA A 75 -32.43 -0.64 6.05
N SER A 76 -33.57 -1.19 6.44
CA SER A 76 -33.79 -1.87 7.72
C SER A 76 -33.79 -3.39 7.55
N GLY A 77 -33.41 -4.11 8.61
CA GLY A 77 -33.42 -5.57 8.67
C GLY A 77 -32.04 -6.14 9.01
N SER A 78 -32.03 -7.37 9.51
CA SER A 78 -30.83 -8.01 10.07
C SER A 78 -29.63 -8.04 9.11
N GLN A 79 -29.89 -8.24 7.81
CA GLN A 79 -28.86 -8.23 6.77
C GLN A 79 -28.31 -6.82 6.52
N ALA A 80 -29.19 -5.82 6.42
CA ALA A 80 -28.79 -4.42 6.25
C ALA A 80 -27.97 -3.93 7.45
N ASP A 81 -28.38 -4.28 8.68
CA ASP A 81 -27.67 -3.90 9.90
C ASP A 81 -26.31 -4.59 10.03
N SER A 82 -26.21 -5.85 9.59
CA SER A 82 -24.93 -6.58 9.53
C SER A 82 -23.98 -5.94 8.52
N LEU A 83 -24.48 -5.63 7.31
CA LEU A 83 -23.68 -4.99 6.27
C LEU A 83 -23.24 -3.58 6.68
N ARG A 84 -24.13 -2.79 7.28
CA ARG A 84 -23.83 -1.45 7.82
C ARG A 84 -22.69 -1.50 8.82
N ARG A 85 -22.76 -2.42 9.79
CA ARG A 85 -21.69 -2.62 10.78
C ARG A 85 -20.35 -2.96 10.14
N ARG A 86 -20.34 -3.87 9.16
CA ARG A 86 -19.11 -4.26 8.44
C ARG A 86 -18.52 -3.10 7.64
N LEU A 87 -19.36 -2.33 6.95
CA LEU A 87 -18.93 -1.17 6.17
C LEU A 87 -18.38 -0.06 7.08
N LEU A 88 -19.03 0.23 8.20
CA LEU A 88 -18.51 1.18 9.20
C LEU A 88 -17.17 0.72 9.78
N ASP A 89 -17.01 -0.57 10.05
CA ASP A 89 -15.73 -1.10 10.52
C ASP A 89 -14.61 -0.96 9.48
N LEU A 90 -14.90 -1.30 8.22
CA LEU A 90 -13.99 -1.11 7.10
C LEU A 90 -13.62 0.37 6.92
N GLN A 91 -14.60 1.27 7.02
CA GLN A 91 -14.36 2.70 6.92
C GLN A 91 -13.38 3.17 7.99
N ARG A 92 -13.61 2.80 9.27
CA ARG A 92 -12.70 3.14 10.37
C ARG A 92 -11.27 2.65 10.13
N LYS A 93 -11.11 1.43 9.63
CA LYS A 93 -9.79 0.86 9.30
C LYS A 93 -9.10 1.67 8.20
N TYR A 94 -9.79 1.93 7.09
CA TYR A 94 -9.20 2.70 5.99
C TYR A 94 -8.96 4.18 6.35
N GLU A 95 -9.75 4.78 7.23
CA GLU A 95 -9.48 6.11 7.81
C GLU A 95 -8.19 6.12 8.65
N LEU A 96 -7.96 5.08 9.46
CA LEU A 96 -6.71 4.93 10.21
C LEU A 96 -5.51 4.82 9.26
N PHE A 97 -5.59 3.95 8.25
CA PHE A 97 -4.55 3.85 7.22
C PHE A 97 -4.34 5.18 6.51
N GLY A 98 -5.42 5.88 6.13
CA GLY A 98 -5.34 7.19 5.48
C GLY A 98 -4.59 8.22 6.32
N ARG A 99 -4.87 8.29 7.63
CA ARG A 99 -4.16 9.17 8.57
C ARG A 99 -2.69 8.81 8.68
N MET A 100 -2.36 7.52 8.81
CA MET A 100 -0.98 7.06 8.81
C MET A 100 -0.25 7.46 7.53
N PHE A 101 -0.88 7.30 6.36
CA PHE A 101 -0.28 7.72 5.09
C PHE A 101 -0.17 9.24 4.91
N SER A 102 -1.04 10.04 5.54
CA SER A 102 -0.89 11.50 5.53
C SER A 102 0.29 12.01 6.36
N LEU A 103 0.73 11.23 7.36
CA LEU A 103 1.92 11.57 8.16
C LEU A 103 3.22 11.46 7.35
N PHE A 104 3.23 10.64 6.28
CA PHE A 104 4.36 10.57 5.34
C PHE A 104 4.42 11.76 4.36
N GLY A 105 3.65 12.83 4.61
CA GLY A 105 3.69 14.07 3.84
C GLY A 105 2.87 14.03 2.56
N THR A 106 2.47 15.21 2.09
CA THR A 106 1.58 15.43 0.94
C THR A 106 2.25 15.25 -0.43
N ALA A 107 3.57 15.09 -0.49
CA ALA A 107 4.36 15.23 -1.72
C ALA A 107 5.18 13.99 -2.12
N ILE A 108 4.70 12.77 -1.85
CA ILE A 108 5.30 11.57 -2.45
C ILE A 108 4.62 11.29 -3.81
N ASP A 109 4.74 12.23 -4.73
CA ASP A 109 4.77 11.90 -6.16
C ASP A 109 6.23 12.08 -6.58
N GLY A 110 7.09 11.18 -6.06
CA GLY A 110 8.54 11.25 -6.24
C GLY A 110 9.30 10.25 -5.34
N PRO A 111 10.63 10.20 -5.47
CA PRO A 111 11.49 9.37 -4.62
C PRO A 111 11.34 9.75 -3.15
N VAL A 112 11.29 8.75 -2.27
CA VAL A 112 11.22 8.96 -0.82
C VAL A 112 12.61 8.85 -0.24
N ASP A 113 13.15 9.92 0.34
CA ASP A 113 14.39 9.84 1.12
C ASP A 113 14.15 9.01 2.39
N LEU A 114 14.48 7.72 2.31
CA LEU A 114 14.24 6.77 3.38
C LEU A 114 15.19 6.98 4.54
N GLU A 115 16.41 7.38 4.26
CA GLU A 115 17.42 7.61 5.29
C GLU A 115 17.02 8.81 6.14
N ALA A 116 16.60 9.92 5.53
CA ALA A 116 16.08 11.06 6.26
C ALA A 116 14.79 10.72 7.03
N LEU A 117 13.87 9.97 6.41
CA LEU A 117 12.63 9.55 7.06
C LEU A 117 12.90 8.69 8.29
N LEU A 118 13.78 7.68 8.19
CA LEU A 118 14.10 6.80 9.31
C LEU A 118 14.94 7.52 10.37
N SER A 119 15.88 8.38 9.96
CA SER A 119 16.71 9.17 10.87
C SER A 119 15.92 10.21 11.66
N SER A 120 14.77 10.65 11.13
CA SER A 120 13.87 11.56 11.85
C SER A 120 13.15 10.91 13.04
N ILE A 121 13.12 9.57 13.11
CA ILE A 121 12.48 8.82 14.17
C ILE A 121 13.51 8.53 15.26
N PRO A 122 13.31 8.98 16.51
CA PRO A 122 14.19 8.59 17.61
C PRO A 122 14.24 7.06 17.75
N GLY A 123 15.44 6.48 17.82
CA GLY A 123 15.64 5.03 17.81
C GLY A 123 14.79 4.28 18.84
N LYS A 124 14.67 4.83 20.06
CA LYS A 124 13.81 4.28 21.13
C LYS A 124 12.33 4.20 20.73
N THR A 125 11.82 5.18 19.99
CA THR A 125 10.44 5.19 19.50
C THR A 125 10.22 4.09 18.46
N LEU A 126 11.21 3.88 17.57
CA LEU A 126 11.16 2.82 16.57
C LEU A 126 11.20 1.43 17.23
N GLU A 127 12.08 1.23 18.21
CA GLU A 127 12.17 0.01 19.01
C GLU A 127 10.84 -0.31 19.71
N MET A 128 10.26 0.66 20.42
CA MET A 128 8.95 0.50 21.07
C MET A 128 7.84 0.13 20.08
N PHE A 129 7.85 0.73 18.88
CA PHE A 129 6.88 0.39 17.84
C PHE A 129 7.07 -1.05 17.34
N VAL A 130 8.32 -1.48 17.11
CA VAL A 130 8.64 -2.84 16.68
C VAL A 130 8.21 -3.87 17.74
N ASP A 131 8.47 -3.61 19.02
CA ASP A 131 8.08 -4.52 20.10
C ASP A 131 6.56 -4.63 20.25
N MET A 132 5.85 -3.51 20.16
CA MET A 132 4.39 -3.48 20.14
C MET A 132 3.81 -4.23 18.92
N ALA A 133 4.41 -4.04 17.74
CA ALA A 133 4.02 -4.76 16.54
C ALA A 133 4.23 -6.27 16.68
N ARG A 134 5.38 -6.71 17.21
CA ARG A 134 5.68 -8.12 17.50
C ARG A 134 4.70 -8.72 18.49
N MET A 135 4.40 -8.03 19.58
CA MET A 135 3.39 -8.49 20.55
C MET A 135 2.01 -8.65 19.92
N THR A 136 1.62 -7.73 19.05
CA THR A 136 0.29 -7.74 18.43
C THR A 136 0.17 -8.80 17.33
N LEU A 137 1.19 -8.93 16.48
CA LEU A 137 1.27 -9.96 15.44
C LEU A 137 1.42 -11.36 16.02
N GLY A 138 2.21 -11.51 17.10
CA GLY A 138 2.33 -12.78 17.84
C GLY A 138 1.03 -13.21 18.50
N LYS A 139 0.22 -12.26 18.99
CA LYS A 139 -1.13 -12.53 19.51
C LYS A 139 -2.09 -12.98 18.39
N LEU A 140 -2.03 -12.35 17.21
CA LEU A 140 -2.85 -12.72 16.05
C LEU A 140 -2.54 -14.13 15.54
N SER A 141 -1.26 -14.53 15.53
CA SER A 141 -0.84 -15.88 15.14
C SER A 141 -1.40 -16.96 16.07
N ARG A 142 -1.40 -16.72 17.40
CA ARG A 142 -1.92 -17.68 18.39
C ARG A 142 -3.45 -17.76 18.43
N SER A 143 -4.15 -16.67 18.12
CA SER A 143 -5.62 -16.69 18.04
C SER A 143 -6.17 -17.42 16.81
N GLY A 144 -5.33 -17.70 15.80
CA GLY A 144 -5.71 -18.53 14.64
C GLY A 144 -5.66 -20.04 14.89
N GLU A 145 -4.90 -20.48 15.90
CA GLU A 145 -4.71 -21.91 16.22
C GLU A 145 -5.78 -22.44 17.20
N SER A 146 -6.43 -21.59 18.00
CA SER A 146 -7.37 -22.05 19.05
C SER A 146 -8.78 -22.42 18.55
N VAL A 147 -9.06 -22.38 17.24
CA VAL A 147 -10.37 -22.76 16.67
C VAL A 147 -10.32 -24.15 16.01
N ALA A 148 -9.14 -24.77 15.91
CA ALA A 148 -8.98 -26.06 15.25
C ALA A 148 -9.16 -27.28 16.17
N ASP A 149 -9.22 -27.10 17.50
CA ASP A 149 -9.03 -28.21 18.46
C ASP A 149 -10.27 -28.52 19.32
N SER A 150 -11.48 -28.23 18.82
CA SER A 150 -12.72 -28.54 19.56
C SER A 150 -13.78 -29.23 18.69
N LYS A 151 -13.34 -30.15 17.82
CA LYS A 151 -14.19 -31.16 17.19
C LYS A 151 -13.46 -32.50 17.20
N ASP A 152 -13.62 -33.19 18.31
CA ASP A 152 -13.45 -34.63 18.60
C ASP A 152 -13.40 -34.62 20.15
N GLU A 153 -14.25 -35.24 20.95
CA GLU A 153 -15.21 -36.35 20.90
C GLU A 153 -16.00 -36.23 22.25
N PRO A 154 -16.93 -37.15 22.64
CA PRO A 154 -17.34 -38.41 22.02
C PRO A 154 -18.81 -38.51 21.62
#